data_AF-A0A2V5WJF7-F1
#
_entry.id   AF-A0A2V5WJF7-F1
#
_cell.length_a   1.000
_cell.length_b   1.000
_cell.length_c   1.000
_cell.angle_alpha   90.00
_cell.angle_beta   90.00
_cell.angle_gamma   90.00
#
_symmetry.space_group_name_H-M   'P 1'
#
loop_
_entity.id
_entity.type
_entity.pdbx_description
1 polymer ?
#
loop_
_entity_poly.entity_id
_entity_poly.type
_entity_poly.pdbx_seq_one_letter_code
_entity_poly.pdbx_strand_id
1 'polypeptide(L)'
;MREFTIIQRVAICFASGVVGAVAVVLFSYILFGLGISSALGVKAPIPLKSPDIYRPLFWGGLWGIPFGLLIGAAWKSLYLFGFLYVLAPLLALFLIFLPLGGAGFFGLRQGPMFTLYLLLVNLPFGIITALVARAIIGKHP
;
A
#
# COMPACT_ATOMS: atom_id res chain seq x y z
N MET A 1 10.83 16.23 24.59
CA MET A 1 10.53 15.40 23.41
C MET A 1 9.18 14.75 23.67
N ARG A 2 8.18 14.93 22.81
CA ARG A 2 6.84 14.35 23.03
C ARG A 2 6.86 12.90 22.56
N GLU A 3 6.72 11.96 23.49
CA GLU A 3 6.37 10.59 23.11
C GLU A 3 4.91 10.58 22.66
N PHE A 4 4.65 10.12 21.44
CA PHE A 4 3.28 9.96 20.98
C PHE A 4 2.63 8.78 21.69
N THR A 5 1.36 8.92 22.06
CA THR A 5 0.58 7.79 22.57
C THR A 5 0.34 6.76 21.46
N ILE A 6 -0.02 5.53 21.82
CA ILE A 6 -0.38 4.48 20.85
C ILE A 6 -1.50 4.98 19.91
N ILE A 7 -2.52 5.65 20.45
CA ILE A 7 -3.64 6.19 19.67
C ILE A 7 -3.16 7.21 18.64
N GLN A 8 -2.25 8.12 19.05
CA GLN A 8 -1.69 9.12 18.13
C GLN A 8 -0.86 8.46 17.03
N ARG A 9 -0.03 7.48 17.35
CA ARG A 9 0.76 6.73 16.34
C ARG A 9 -0.14 6.02 15.35
N VAL A 10 -1.20 5.37 15.83
CA VAL A 10 -2.19 4.70 14.98
C VAL A 10 -2.89 5.69 14.06
N ALA A 11 -3.34 6.84 14.58
CA ALA A 11 -3.99 7.87 13.76
C ALA A 11 -3.04 8.43 12.68
N ILE A 12 -1.79 8.74 13.05
CA ILE A 12 -0.76 9.21 12.11
C ILE A 12 -0.50 8.16 11.03
N CYS A 13 -0.35 6.89 11.41
CA CYS A 13 -0.02 5.85 10.45
C CYS A 13 -1.22 5.43 9.61
N PHE A 14 -2.46 5.55 10.11
CA PHE A 14 -3.66 5.44 9.29
C PHE A 14 -3.65 6.49 8.18
N ALA A 15 -3.46 7.77 8.53
CA ALA A 15 -3.36 8.84 7.53
C ALA A 15 -2.20 8.61 6.55
N SER A 16 -1.05 8.17 7.06
CA SER A 16 0.12 7.84 6.24
C SER A 16 -0.15 6.68 5.27
N GLY A 17 -0.88 5.66 5.71
CA GLY A 17 -1.30 4.53 4.89
C GLY A 17 -2.30 4.94 3.80
N VAL A 18 -3.20 5.89 4.08
CA VAL A 18 -4.06 6.49 3.05
C VAL A 18 -3.20 7.16 1.97
N VAL A 19 -2.18 7.95 2.36
CA VAL A 19 -1.26 8.58 1.39
C VAL A 19 -0.45 7.52 0.62
N GLY A 20 -0.03 6.44 1.28
CA GLY A 20 0.60 5.29 0.62
C GLY A 20 -0.31 4.68 -0.45
N ALA A 21 -1.60 4.52 -0.19
CA ALA A 21 -2.56 4.03 -1.18
C ALA A 21 -2.82 5.04 -2.32
N VAL A 22 -2.82 6.35 -2.03
CA VAL A 22 -2.83 7.38 -3.09
C VAL A 22 -1.63 7.19 -4.01
N ALA A 23 -0.43 6.94 -3.46
CA ALA A 23 0.76 6.71 -4.27
C ALA A 23 0.63 5.46 -5.17
N VAL A 24 0.05 4.37 -4.68
CA VAL A 24 -0.26 3.18 -5.49
C VAL A 24 -1.23 3.51 -6.63
N VAL A 25 -2.28 4.26 -6.35
CA VAL A 25 -3.25 4.69 -7.39
C VAL A 25 -2.55 5.55 -8.43
N LEU A 26 -1.84 6.61 -8.04
CA LEU A 26 -1.11 7.47 -8.97
C LEU A 26 -0.06 6.68 -9.78
N PHE A 27 0.64 5.74 -9.15
CA PHE A 27 1.61 4.89 -9.82
C PHE A 27 0.95 3.97 -10.84
N SER A 28 -0.26 3.48 -10.59
CA SER A 28 -1.03 2.70 -11.58
C SER A 28 -1.33 3.52 -12.85
N TYR A 29 -1.61 4.81 -12.71
CA TYR A 29 -1.82 5.73 -13.85
C TYR A 29 -0.53 5.98 -14.61
N ILE A 30 0.60 6.15 -13.91
CA ILE A 30 1.93 6.28 -14.53
C ILE A 30 2.27 5.02 -15.32
N LEU A 31 2.16 3.83 -14.73
CA LEU A 31 2.41 2.56 -15.42
C LEU A 31 1.51 2.36 -16.64
N PHE A 32 0.26 2.82 -16.55
CA PHE A 32 -0.69 2.76 -17.67
C PHE A 32 -0.30 3.73 -18.80
N GLY A 33 0.04 4.98 -18.47
CA GLY A 33 0.51 5.97 -19.43
C GLY A 33 1.82 5.58 -20.13
N LEU A 34 2.67 4.80 -19.46
CA LEU A 34 3.90 4.24 -20.02
C LEU A 34 3.69 2.95 -20.84
N GLY A 35 2.45 2.44 -20.94
CA GLY A 35 2.14 1.20 -21.66
C GLY A 35 2.58 -0.09 -20.95
N ILE A 36 3.16 0.01 -19.75
CA ILE A 36 3.59 -1.16 -18.95
C ILE A 36 2.38 -1.95 -18.48
N SER A 37 1.32 -1.26 -18.03
CA SER A 37 0.07 -1.93 -17.60
C SER A 37 -0.55 -2.75 -18.74
N SER A 38 -0.59 -2.20 -19.96
CA SER A 38 -1.09 -2.93 -21.14
C SER A 38 -0.20 -4.13 -21.50
N ALA A 39 1.12 -3.98 -21.42
CA ALA A 39 2.06 -5.08 -21.65
C ALA A 39 1.90 -6.22 -20.64
N LEU A 40 1.44 -5.90 -19.42
CA LEU A 40 1.14 -6.87 -18.36
C LEU A 40 -0.33 -7.34 -18.33
N GLY A 41 -1.12 -7.01 -19.36
CA GLY A 41 -2.50 -7.48 -19.52
C GLY A 41 -3.57 -6.66 -18.78
N VAL A 42 -3.20 -5.51 -18.20
CA VAL A 42 -4.11 -4.60 -17.52
C VAL A 42 -4.65 -3.57 -18.51
N LYS A 43 -5.96 -3.64 -18.76
CA LYS A 43 -6.66 -2.84 -19.79
C LYS A 43 -7.04 -1.43 -19.34
N ALA A 44 -7.11 -1.18 -18.03
CA ALA A 44 -7.46 0.12 -17.48
C ALA A 44 -6.88 0.28 -16.06
N PRO A 45 -6.48 1.51 -15.66
CA PRO A 45 -6.17 1.82 -14.27
C PRO A 45 -7.43 1.85 -13.42
N ILE A 46 -7.27 1.92 -12.10
CA ILE A 46 -8.39 2.02 -11.15
C ILE A 46 -9.15 3.33 -11.39
N PRO A 47 -10.49 3.33 -11.58
CA PRO A 47 -11.25 4.57 -11.75
C PRO A 47 -11.09 5.50 -10.55
N LEU A 48 -10.87 6.80 -10.82
CA LEU A 48 -10.84 7.83 -9.75
C LEU A 48 -12.25 8.21 -9.25
N LYS A 49 -13.30 7.61 -9.81
CA LYS A 49 -14.68 7.88 -9.43
C LYS A 49 -15.03 7.11 -8.16
N SER A 50 -15.88 7.73 -7.35
CA SER A 50 -16.54 7.02 -6.25
C SER A 50 -17.52 5.98 -6.83
N PRO A 51 -17.63 4.77 -6.24
CA PRO A 51 -17.00 4.32 -4.99
C PRO A 51 -15.61 3.67 -5.15
N ASP A 52 -15.11 3.50 -6.38
CA ASP A 52 -13.95 2.65 -6.69
C ASP A 52 -12.65 3.14 -6.05
N ILE A 53 -12.45 4.45 -5.96
CA ILE A 53 -11.27 5.04 -5.31
C ILE A 53 -11.28 4.90 -3.78
N TYR A 54 -12.46 4.83 -3.16
CA TYR A 54 -12.56 4.77 -1.69
C TYR A 54 -12.03 3.46 -1.12
N ARG A 55 -12.28 2.35 -1.81
CA ARG A 55 -11.87 1.02 -1.35
C ARG A 55 -10.36 0.90 -1.15
N PRO A 56 -9.48 1.18 -2.14
CA PRO A 56 -8.04 1.07 -1.95
C PRO A 56 -7.51 2.07 -0.92
N LEU A 57 -8.06 3.29 -0.85
CA LEU A 57 -7.66 4.29 0.13
C LEU A 57 -7.98 3.86 1.56
N PHE A 58 -9.19 3.35 1.79
CA PHE A 58 -9.61 2.86 3.10
C PHE A 58 -8.76 1.67 3.55
N TRP A 59 -8.52 0.70 2.66
CA TRP A 59 -7.65 -0.43 2.95
C TRP A 59 -6.20 0.01 3.21
N GLY A 60 -5.69 0.98 2.45
CA GLY A 60 -4.39 1.58 2.70
C GLY A 60 -4.27 2.15 4.11
N GLY A 61 -5.28 2.92 4.53
CA GLY A 61 -5.35 3.42 5.91
C GLY A 61 -5.40 2.30 6.95
N LEU A 62 -6.17 1.25 6.70
CA LEU A 62 -6.27 0.11 7.61
C LEU A 62 -4.94 -0.62 7.77
N TRP A 63 -4.16 -0.78 6.70
CA TRP A 63 -2.78 -1.30 6.74
C TRP A 63 -1.79 -0.32 7.40
N GLY A 64 -2.10 0.96 7.42
CA GLY A 64 -1.38 1.94 8.23
C GLY A 64 -1.45 1.68 9.74
N ILE A 65 -2.52 1.06 10.25
CA ILE A 65 -2.68 0.78 11.68
C ILE A 65 -1.61 -0.21 12.19
N PRO A 66 -1.48 -1.45 11.66
CA PRO A 66 -0.44 -2.36 12.09
C PRO A 66 0.96 -1.80 11.84
N PHE A 67 1.16 -1.00 10.80
CA PHE A 67 2.42 -0.27 10.59
C PHE A 67 2.74 0.64 11.79
N GLY A 68 1.78 1.43 12.26
CA GLY A 68 1.94 2.34 13.39
C GLY A 68 2.16 1.66 14.74
N LEU A 69 1.68 0.42 14.91
CA LEU A 69 1.99 -0.38 16.09
C LEU A 69 3.45 -0.85 16.10
N LEU A 70 4.04 -1.07 14.93
CA LEU A 70 5.39 -1.61 14.76
C LEU A 70 6.46 -0.51 14.57
N ILE A 71 6.05 0.70 14.19
CA ILE A 71 6.96 1.79 13.78
C ILE A 71 7.97 2.19 14.87
N GLY A 72 7.59 2.12 16.15
CA GLY A 72 8.47 2.45 17.27
C GLY A 72 9.66 1.49 17.36
N ALA A 73 9.41 0.19 17.24
CA ALA A 73 10.45 -0.83 17.24
C ALA A 73 11.31 -0.79 15.96
N ALA A 74 10.69 -0.42 14.83
CA ALA A 74 11.34 -0.38 13.52
C ALA A 74 12.01 0.97 13.17
N TRP A 75 12.03 1.95 14.08
CA TRP A 75 12.42 3.33 13.76
C TRP A 75 13.83 3.47 13.15
N LYS A 76 14.80 2.69 13.67
CA LYS A 76 16.19 2.70 13.17
C LYS A 76 16.32 2.18 11.73
N SER A 77 15.42 1.29 11.32
CA SER A 77 15.41 0.63 10.01
C SER A 77 14.16 1.01 9.21
N LEU A 78 13.56 2.19 9.48
CA LEU A 78 12.24 2.57 9.01
C LEU A 78 12.05 2.45 7.49
N TYR A 79 13.07 2.74 6.70
CA TYR A 79 13.03 2.61 5.24
C TYR A 79 12.98 1.17 4.76
N LEU A 80 13.83 0.32 5.32
CA LEU A 80 13.84 -1.12 5.01
C LEU A 80 12.55 -1.76 5.51
N PHE A 81 12.11 -1.39 6.71
CA PHE A 81 10.85 -1.85 7.27
C PHE A 81 9.67 -1.42 6.41
N GLY A 82 9.59 -0.15 6.00
CA GLY A 82 8.58 0.35 5.08
C GLY A 82 8.57 -0.40 3.75
N PHE A 83 9.74 -0.61 3.14
CA PHE A 83 9.84 -1.38 1.91
C PHE A 83 9.35 -2.81 2.07
N LEU A 84 9.77 -3.52 3.13
CA LEU A 84 9.32 -4.89 3.40
C LEU A 84 7.86 -4.95 3.84
N TYR A 85 7.33 -3.88 4.43
CA TYR A 85 5.96 -3.84 4.93
C TYR A 85 4.92 -3.99 3.82
N VAL A 86 5.24 -3.62 2.57
CA VAL A 86 4.37 -3.85 1.41
C VAL A 86 4.00 -5.32 1.22
N LEU A 87 4.82 -6.24 1.71
CA LEU A 87 4.55 -7.67 1.64
C LEU A 87 3.31 -8.06 2.45
N ALA A 88 3.02 -7.39 3.56
CA ALA A 88 1.85 -7.71 4.39
C ALA A 88 0.50 -7.49 3.64
N PRO A 89 0.20 -6.29 3.09
CA PRO A 89 -0.99 -6.09 2.28
C PRO A 89 -0.98 -6.91 0.98
N LEU A 90 0.20 -7.17 0.38
CA LEU A 90 0.31 -8.02 -0.80
C LEU A 90 -0.05 -9.48 -0.51
N LEU A 91 0.41 -10.04 0.61
CA LEU A 91 0.04 -11.38 1.04
C LEU A 91 -1.45 -11.49 1.28
N ALA A 92 -2.06 -10.52 1.97
CA ALA A 92 -3.52 -10.48 2.13
C ALA A 92 -4.26 -10.35 0.80
N LEU A 93 -3.74 -9.55 -0.14
CA LEU A 93 -4.28 -9.44 -1.49
C LEU A 93 -4.25 -10.79 -2.22
N PHE A 94 -3.10 -11.45 -2.25
CA PHE A 94 -2.91 -12.70 -3.00
C PHE A 94 -3.58 -13.92 -2.37
N LEU A 95 -3.68 -13.98 -1.04
CA LEU A 95 -4.16 -15.15 -0.32
C LEU A 95 -5.62 -15.03 0.13
N ILE A 96 -6.17 -13.81 0.21
CA ILE A 96 -7.52 -13.57 0.74
C ILE A 96 -8.36 -12.85 -0.30
N PHE A 97 -8.01 -11.62 -0.67
CA PHE A 97 -8.91 -10.77 -1.47
C PHE A 97 -9.07 -11.23 -2.92
N LEU A 98 -8.00 -11.69 -3.59
CA LEU A 98 -8.08 -12.19 -4.97
C LEU A 98 -8.84 -13.53 -5.07
N PRO A 99 -8.62 -14.53 -4.19
CA PRO A 99 -9.47 -15.72 -4.14
C PRO A 99 -10.94 -15.39 -3.91
N LEU A 100 -11.25 -14.51 -2.94
CA LEU A 100 -12.63 -14.08 -2.67
C LEU A 100 -13.27 -13.36 -3.86
N GLY A 101 -12.48 -12.59 -4.61
CA GLY A 101 -12.90 -11.92 -5.85
C GLY A 101 -12.96 -12.85 -7.08
N GLY A 102 -12.72 -14.15 -6.92
CA GLY A 102 -12.78 -15.13 -8.00
C GLY A 102 -11.54 -15.19 -8.90
N ALA A 103 -10.53 -14.34 -8.68
CA ALA A 103 -9.26 -14.32 -9.42
C ALA A 103 -8.28 -15.44 -9.00
N GLY A 104 -8.61 -16.19 -7.95
CA GLY A 104 -7.79 -17.28 -7.42
C GLY A 104 -6.56 -16.80 -6.64
N PHE A 105 -5.80 -17.74 -6.10
CA PHE A 105 -4.56 -17.42 -5.39
C PHE A 105 -3.56 -16.71 -6.31
N PHE A 106 -2.92 -15.67 -5.78
CA PHE A 106 -2.00 -14.80 -6.54
C PHE A 106 -2.62 -14.13 -7.78
N GLY A 107 -3.94 -14.23 -8.00
CA GLY A 107 -4.59 -13.74 -9.21
C GLY A 107 -4.33 -14.59 -10.46
N LEU A 108 -3.86 -15.83 -10.31
CA LEU A 108 -3.41 -16.67 -11.43
C LEU A 108 -4.50 -16.97 -12.46
N ARG A 109 -5.80 -16.88 -12.11
CA ARG A 109 -6.88 -17.03 -13.09
C ARG A 109 -6.94 -15.87 -14.11
N GLN A 110 -6.36 -14.72 -13.76
CA GLN A 110 -6.18 -13.58 -14.67
C GLN A 110 -4.84 -13.64 -15.42
N GLY A 111 -4.04 -14.68 -15.17
CA GLY A 111 -2.71 -14.88 -15.76
C GLY A 111 -1.56 -14.37 -14.89
N PRO A 112 -0.34 -14.89 -15.08
CA PRO A 112 0.83 -14.56 -14.24
C PRO A 112 1.30 -13.10 -14.39
N MET A 113 1.04 -12.47 -15.54
CA MET A 113 1.38 -11.05 -15.75
C MET A 113 0.57 -10.12 -14.85
N PHE A 114 -0.66 -10.49 -14.51
CA PHE A 114 -1.48 -9.75 -13.56
C PHE A 114 -0.86 -9.77 -12.16
N THR A 115 -0.30 -10.91 -11.74
CA THR A 115 0.45 -11.02 -10.47
C THR A 115 1.65 -10.09 -10.45
N LEU A 116 2.45 -10.09 -11.53
CA LEU A 116 3.62 -9.20 -11.65
C LEU A 116 3.23 -7.73 -11.61
N TYR A 117 2.14 -7.37 -12.28
CA TYR A 117 1.59 -6.03 -12.22
C TYR A 117 1.20 -5.64 -10.79
N LEU A 118 0.50 -6.52 -10.05
CA LEU A 118 0.09 -6.25 -8.67
C LEU A 118 1.28 -6.08 -7.73
N LEU A 119 2.34 -6.85 -7.91
CA LEU A 119 3.60 -6.66 -7.18
C LEU A 119 4.19 -5.28 -7.47
N LEU A 120 4.33 -4.94 -8.76
CA LEU A 120 4.95 -3.70 -9.21
C LEU A 120 4.17 -2.47 -8.73
N VAL A 121 2.85 -2.44 -8.95
CA VAL A 121 2.03 -1.26 -8.68
C VAL A 121 1.95 -0.93 -7.18
N ASN A 122 2.07 -1.93 -6.31
CA ASN A 122 2.00 -1.75 -4.87
C ASN A 122 3.33 -1.33 -4.23
N LEU A 123 4.48 -1.47 -4.93
CA LEU A 123 5.81 -1.15 -4.39
C LEU A 123 5.90 0.21 -3.66
N PRO A 124 5.28 1.30 -4.15
CA PRO A 124 5.37 2.59 -3.47
C PRO A 124 4.72 2.61 -2.09
N PHE A 125 3.73 1.76 -1.82
CA PHE A 125 2.88 1.84 -0.64
C PHE A 125 3.66 1.96 0.66
N GLY A 126 4.54 0.98 0.93
CA GLY A 126 5.21 0.87 2.21
C GLY A 126 6.27 1.96 2.44
N ILE A 127 7.01 2.34 1.38
CA ILE A 127 8.00 3.42 1.43
C ILE A 127 7.32 4.77 1.68
N ILE A 128 6.24 5.07 0.94
CA ILE A 128 5.52 6.35 1.08
C ILE A 128 4.85 6.43 2.45
N THR A 129 4.23 5.34 2.93
CA THR A 129 3.66 5.28 4.28
C THR A 129 4.72 5.58 5.34
N ALA A 130 5.91 4.99 5.23
CA ALA A 130 7.01 5.22 6.15
C ALA A 130 7.54 6.66 6.10
N LEU A 131 7.70 7.23 4.90
CA LEU A 131 8.15 8.61 4.70
C LEU A 131 7.18 9.63 5.29
N VAL A 132 5.88 9.46 5.03
CA VAL A 132 4.83 10.35 5.54
C VAL A 132 4.73 10.24 7.06
N ALA A 133 4.74 9.02 7.60
CA ALA A 133 4.74 8.81 9.04
C ALA A 133 5.95 9.48 9.71
N ARG A 134 7.15 9.33 9.13
CA ARG A 134 8.36 10.00 9.61
C ARG A 134 8.25 11.52 9.55
N ALA A 135 7.71 12.07 8.46
CA ALA A 135 7.56 13.51 8.30
C ALA A 135 6.63 14.11 9.36
N ILE A 136 5.56 13.40 9.73
CA ILE A 136 4.59 13.84 10.74
C ILE A 136 5.15 13.67 12.17
N ILE A 137 5.79 12.54 12.45
CA ILE A 137 6.32 12.21 13.78
C ILE A 137 7.61 13.01 14.11
N GLY A 138 8.46 13.24 13.10
CA GLY A 138 9.72 13.97 13.24
C GLY A 138 10.95 13.07 13.32
N LYS A 139 11.96 13.48 14.08
CA LYS A 139 13.25 12.75 14.17
C LYS A 139 13.21 11.55 15.13
N HIS A 140 12.28 11.55 16.08
CA HIS A 140 12.12 10.52 17.11
C HIS A 140 10.62 10.18 17.29
N PRO A 141 10.27 8.90 17.50
CA PRO A 141 8.89 8.43 17.63
C PRO A 141 8.24 8.65 19.00
#